data_AF-A0A645BK75-F1
#
_entry.id   AF-A0A645BK75-F1
#
_cell.length_a   1.000
_cell.length_b   1.000
_cell.length_c   1.000
_cell.angle_alpha   90.00
_cell.angle_beta   90.00
_cell.angle_gamma   90.00
#
_symmetry.space_group_name_H-M   'P 1'
#
loop_
_entity.id
_entity.type
_entity.pdbx_description
1 polymer ?
#
loop_
_entity_poly.entity_id
_entity_poly.type
_entity_poly.pdbx_seq_one_letter_code
_entity_poly.pdbx_strand_id
1 'polypeptide(L)'
;MYLVTRVAAFVGFLALLYVISKKKNNMKFRFIGIIFTLFITLVHQVSSPQIFVIIFLLLISEKLIVYCTGLKEKYWGSTYIFLFIVVFLGYWFYLAHSFTSMVLKTRFDSVTNIPVRIEGSVVSGNEWIFLSNNIDTIIITFFIVIGIGATLWKYGKTYSAVFASASLLFLPMYLPNPLQTLWQTMTLFCFNRFMLLVSPFIAFSMASGVLFLYGFLRIRHVKSLHISLLISALLMIFIVSSLMVNNPEVRSTDDRRYFTYEELTGFEYVLNHVPSGSNLYSDYFAKRYFCYTKFDESDELGLPYYTSGAITSMDTVSVHDGYFILNNKAFSEKGLNLGGIYSNFYLANYDLKGWNKLNSELNKKNKVYYSSCVSIFQ
;
A
#
# COMPACT_ATOMS: atom_id res chain seq x y z
N MET A 1 4.23 2.60 13.49
CA MET A 1 3.22 1.51 13.59
C MET A 1 2.13 1.56 12.48
N TYR A 2 2.49 1.61 11.19
CA TYR A 2 1.50 1.81 10.08
C TYR A 2 1.31 0.59 9.14
N LEU A 3 2.11 -0.47 9.33
CA LEU A 3 2.06 -1.67 8.47
C LEU A 3 0.99 -2.66 8.96
N VAL A 4 0.88 -2.82 10.28
CA VAL A 4 -0.05 -3.75 10.94
C VAL A 4 -1.52 -3.39 10.66
N THR A 5 -1.87 -2.11 10.70
CA THR A 5 -3.25 -1.64 10.47
C THR A 5 -3.71 -1.84 9.02
N ARG A 6 -2.80 -1.78 8.04
CA ARG A 6 -3.10 -2.00 6.61
C ARG A 6 -3.43 -3.45 6.31
N VAL A 7 -2.60 -4.38 6.78
CA VAL A 7 -2.82 -5.82 6.60
C VAL A 7 -4.08 -6.25 7.35
N ALA A 8 -4.27 -5.76 8.58
CA ALA A 8 -5.46 -6.04 9.37
C ALA A 8 -6.75 -5.59 8.67
N ALA A 9 -6.77 -4.39 8.07
CA ALA A 9 -7.91 -3.91 7.31
C ALA A 9 -8.20 -4.76 6.06
N PHE A 10 -7.15 -5.21 5.36
CA PHE A 10 -7.30 -6.10 4.22
C PHE A 10 -7.86 -7.47 4.62
N VAL A 11 -7.34 -8.07 5.69
CA VAL A 11 -7.87 -9.33 6.25
C VAL A 11 -9.32 -9.17 6.71
N GLY A 12 -9.62 -8.06 7.39
CA GLY A 12 -10.99 -7.70 7.77
C GLY A 12 -11.91 -7.60 6.56
N PHE A 13 -11.46 -6.98 5.47
CA PHE A 13 -12.20 -6.89 4.21
C PHE A 13 -12.42 -8.26 3.56
N LEU A 14 -11.43 -9.16 3.56
CA LEU A 14 -11.62 -10.54 3.07
C LEU A 14 -12.65 -11.31 3.90
N ALA A 15 -12.57 -11.19 5.23
CA ALA A 15 -13.54 -11.80 6.13
C ALA A 15 -14.95 -11.23 5.90
N LEU A 16 -15.05 -9.93 5.65
CA LEU A 16 -16.28 -9.24 5.26
C LEU A 16 -16.89 -9.86 3.99
N LEU A 17 -16.11 -9.99 2.92
CA LEU A 17 -16.55 -10.61 1.67
C LEU A 17 -17.02 -12.06 1.88
N TYR A 18 -16.28 -12.84 2.68
CA TYR A 18 -16.64 -14.21 3.01
C TYR A 18 -17.99 -14.30 3.74
N VAL A 19 -18.16 -13.50 4.79
CA VAL A 19 -19.39 -13.47 5.61
C VAL A 19 -20.60 -13.08 4.76
N ILE A 20 -20.45 -12.09 3.87
CA ILE A 20 -21.51 -11.67 2.95
C ILE A 20 -21.83 -12.78 1.94
N SER A 21 -20.83 -13.49 1.42
CA SER A 21 -21.02 -14.56 0.44
C SER A 21 -21.75 -15.79 1.01
N LYS A 22 -21.66 -16.06 2.31
CA LYS A 22 -22.23 -17.27 2.94
C LYS A 22 -23.71 -17.16 3.30
N LYS A 23 -24.47 -16.37 2.54
CA LYS A 23 -25.91 -16.10 2.69
C LYS A 23 -26.76 -17.34 3.05
N LYS A 24 -26.89 -17.58 4.35
CA LYS A 24 -28.07 -18.17 4.98
C LYS A 24 -28.53 -17.15 6.01
N ASN A 25 -29.84 -17.04 6.24
CA ASN A 25 -30.48 -16.13 7.19
C ASN A 25 -30.10 -16.48 8.65
N ASN A 26 -28.81 -16.48 8.95
CA ASN A 26 -28.21 -16.95 10.16
C ASN A 26 -27.69 -15.71 10.89
N MET A 27 -28.31 -15.44 12.04
CA MET A 27 -27.99 -14.29 12.89
C MET A 27 -26.51 -14.22 13.23
N LYS A 28 -25.82 -15.37 13.33
CA LYS A 28 -24.38 -15.43 13.61
C LYS A 28 -23.55 -14.71 12.54
N PHE A 29 -23.82 -14.97 11.26
CA PHE A 29 -23.09 -14.31 10.16
C PHE A 29 -23.40 -12.82 10.08
N ARG A 30 -24.64 -12.40 10.37
CA ARG A 30 -24.99 -10.98 10.45
C ARG A 30 -24.22 -10.26 11.55
N PHE A 31 -24.19 -10.84 12.74
CA PHE A 31 -23.46 -10.28 13.88
C PHE A 31 -21.96 -10.18 13.60
N ILE A 32 -21.37 -11.25 13.06
CA ILE A 32 -19.95 -11.26 12.66
C ILE A 32 -19.67 -10.19 11.60
N GLY A 33 -20.58 -9.99 10.64
CA GLY A 33 -20.43 -8.94 9.65
C GLY A 33 -20.44 -7.53 10.26
N ILE A 34 -21.36 -7.26 11.19
CA ILE A 34 -21.39 -5.98 11.92
C ILE A 34 -20.06 -5.74 12.65
N ILE A 35 -19.52 -6.77 13.32
CA ILE A 35 -18.21 -6.68 13.98
C ILE A 35 -17.10 -6.33 12.98
N PHE A 36 -17.02 -7.05 11.84
CA PHE A 36 -15.99 -6.75 10.85
C PHE A 36 -16.15 -5.37 10.21
N THR A 37 -17.39 -4.90 10.06
CA THR A 37 -17.66 -3.55 9.55
C THR A 37 -17.13 -2.50 10.51
N LEU A 38 -17.48 -2.60 11.80
CA LEU A 38 -16.95 -1.72 12.84
C LEU A 38 -15.43 -1.78 12.92
N PHE A 39 -14.86 -2.99 12.90
CA PHE A 39 -13.42 -3.21 12.91
C PHE A 39 -12.72 -2.51 11.74
N ILE A 40 -13.19 -2.69 10.51
CA ILE A 40 -12.58 -2.06 9.32
C ILE A 40 -12.66 -0.53 9.41
N THR A 41 -13.82 0.01 9.81
CA THR A 41 -14.01 1.46 9.93
C THR A 41 -13.09 2.07 10.99
N LEU A 42 -12.94 1.41 12.15
CA LEU A 42 -12.10 1.88 13.25
C LEU A 42 -10.60 1.71 12.98
N VAL A 43 -10.18 0.56 12.45
CA VAL A 43 -8.76 0.24 12.25
C VAL A 43 -8.15 1.02 11.11
N HIS A 44 -8.93 1.35 10.07
CA HIS A 44 -8.36 1.94 8.87
C HIS A 44 -9.30 2.90 8.13
N GLN A 45 -9.53 4.05 8.77
CA GLN A 45 -10.33 5.17 8.26
C GLN A 45 -9.98 5.60 6.83
N VAL A 46 -8.70 5.48 6.41
CA VAL A 46 -8.23 5.94 5.09
C VAL A 46 -8.67 5.03 3.94
N SER A 47 -8.89 3.73 4.20
CA SER A 47 -9.29 2.78 3.14
C SER A 47 -10.80 2.57 3.08
N SER A 48 -11.54 3.09 4.04
CA SER A 48 -12.99 2.96 4.07
C SER A 48 -13.68 3.55 2.81
N PRO A 49 -13.28 4.72 2.26
CA PRO A 49 -13.81 5.20 0.99
C PRO A 49 -13.54 4.25 -0.19
N GLN A 50 -12.35 3.62 -0.22
CA GLN A 50 -11.96 2.68 -1.26
C GLN A 50 -12.80 1.40 -1.19
N ILE A 51 -13.02 0.89 0.02
CA ILE A 51 -13.89 -0.27 0.28
C ILE A 51 -15.33 0.04 -0.13
N PHE A 52 -15.82 1.26 0.15
CA PHE A 52 -17.12 1.70 -0.31
C PHE A 52 -17.25 1.65 -1.84
N VAL A 53 -16.26 2.17 -2.58
CA VAL A 53 -16.23 2.11 -4.05
C VAL A 53 -16.25 0.66 -4.56
N ILE A 54 -15.49 -0.24 -3.93
CA ILE A 54 -15.46 -1.66 -4.30
C ILE A 54 -16.82 -2.33 -4.07
N ILE A 55 -17.45 -2.10 -2.91
CA ILE A 55 -18.79 -2.62 -2.61
C ILE A 55 -19.82 -2.09 -3.61
N PHE A 56 -19.72 -0.81 -3.96
CA PHE A 56 -20.60 -0.18 -4.95
C PHE A 56 -20.42 -0.79 -6.35
N LEU A 57 -19.19 -1.01 -6.80
CA LEU A 57 -18.91 -1.65 -8.09
C LEU A 57 -19.37 -3.11 -8.10
N LEU A 58 -19.24 -3.84 -6.99
CA LEU A 58 -19.78 -5.20 -6.86
C LEU A 58 -21.30 -5.25 -6.99
N LEU A 59 -22.01 -4.27 -6.42
CA LEU A 59 -23.45 -4.14 -6.61
C LEU A 59 -23.84 -3.87 -8.07
N ILE A 60 -23.08 -3.02 -8.76
CA ILE A 60 -23.30 -2.77 -10.18
C ILE A 60 -23.10 -4.06 -10.97
N SER A 61 -22.02 -4.80 -10.71
CA SER A 61 -21.76 -6.10 -11.33
C SER A 61 -22.87 -7.11 -11.05
N GLU A 62 -23.38 -7.20 -9.82
CA GLU A 62 -24.49 -8.09 -9.47
C GLU A 62 -25.75 -7.69 -10.27
N LYS A 63 -26.10 -6.40 -10.31
CA LYS A 63 -27.25 -5.91 -11.08
C LYS A 63 -27.11 -6.17 -12.58
N LEU A 64 -25.93 -5.95 -13.15
CA LEU A 64 -25.64 -6.21 -14.57
C LEU A 64 -25.82 -7.69 -14.89
N ILE A 65 -25.26 -8.60 -14.08
CA ILE A 65 -25.40 -10.04 -14.30
C ILE A 65 -26.84 -10.50 -14.10
N VAL A 66 -27.56 -9.99 -13.10
CA VAL A 66 -28.99 -10.27 -12.90
C VAL A 66 -29.79 -9.85 -14.14
N TYR A 67 -29.55 -8.65 -14.67
CA TYR A 67 -30.22 -8.14 -15.85
C TYR A 67 -29.91 -8.98 -17.11
N CYS A 68 -28.64 -9.31 -17.35
CA CYS A 68 -28.23 -10.02 -18.56
C CYS A 68 -28.53 -11.52 -18.55
N THR A 69 -28.53 -12.17 -17.39
CA THR A 69 -28.57 -13.65 -17.28
C THR A 69 -29.78 -14.20 -16.51
N GLY A 70 -30.55 -13.34 -15.86
CA GLY A 70 -31.67 -13.74 -15.01
C GLY A 70 -31.24 -14.43 -13.71
N LEU A 71 -30.04 -14.11 -13.18
CA LEU A 71 -29.55 -14.65 -11.92
C LEU A 71 -30.58 -14.41 -10.79
N LYS A 72 -31.15 -15.50 -10.25
CA LYS A 72 -32.18 -15.43 -9.20
C LYS A 72 -31.59 -15.22 -7.80
N GLU A 73 -30.36 -15.67 -7.60
CA GLU A 73 -29.68 -15.60 -6.32
C GLU A 73 -28.94 -14.27 -6.16
N LYS A 74 -29.49 -13.39 -5.32
CA LYS A 74 -28.75 -12.22 -4.82
C LYS A 74 -27.97 -12.64 -3.59
N TYR A 75 -26.70 -12.29 -3.48
CA TYR A 75 -25.91 -12.60 -2.29
C TYR A 75 -25.79 -11.38 -1.36
N TRP A 76 -25.90 -10.17 -1.91
CA TRP A 76 -25.83 -8.94 -1.11
C TRP A 76 -27.20 -8.55 -0.58
N GLY A 77 -27.29 -8.41 0.74
CA GLY A 77 -28.41 -7.73 1.38
C GLY A 77 -28.17 -6.22 1.34
N SER A 78 -29.12 -5.45 0.79
CA SER A 78 -29.07 -3.98 0.78
C SER A 78 -28.88 -3.39 2.18
N THR A 79 -29.43 -4.05 3.21
CA THR A 79 -29.27 -3.67 4.63
C THR A 79 -27.82 -3.64 5.08
N TYR A 80 -26.99 -4.57 4.61
CA TYR A 80 -25.59 -4.68 5.04
C TYR A 80 -24.74 -3.54 4.49
N ILE A 81 -24.98 -3.20 3.23
CA ILE A 81 -24.30 -2.10 2.55
C ILE A 81 -24.73 -0.78 3.17
N PHE A 82 -26.03 -0.64 3.46
CA PHE A 82 -26.54 0.52 4.18
C PHE A 82 -25.88 0.65 5.56
N LEU A 83 -25.75 -0.44 6.31
CA LEU A 83 -25.06 -0.45 7.60
C LEU A 83 -23.60 0.01 7.46
N PHE A 84 -22.86 -0.52 6.47
CA PHE A 84 -21.50 -0.08 6.20
C PHE A 84 -21.42 1.42 5.90
N ILE A 85 -22.31 1.93 5.04
CA ILE A 85 -22.36 3.36 4.69
C ILE A 85 -22.65 4.22 5.91
N VAL A 86 -23.67 3.87 6.71
CA VAL A 86 -24.06 4.64 7.89
C VAL A 86 -22.94 4.65 8.94
N VAL A 87 -22.33 3.50 9.23
CA VAL A 87 -21.21 3.41 10.17
C VAL A 87 -20.00 4.19 9.68
N PHE A 88 -19.67 4.08 8.40
CA PHE A 88 -18.57 4.81 7.77
C PHE A 88 -18.77 6.32 7.83
N LEU A 89 -19.90 6.83 7.34
CA LEU A 89 -20.20 8.27 7.33
C LEU A 89 -20.32 8.81 8.75
N GLY A 90 -20.96 8.06 9.65
CA GLY A 90 -21.06 8.41 11.06
C GLY A 90 -19.68 8.56 11.71
N TYR A 91 -18.79 7.59 11.52
CA TYR A 91 -17.43 7.69 12.03
C TYR A 91 -16.67 8.87 11.41
N TRP A 92 -16.72 9.05 10.08
CA TRP A 92 -15.98 10.11 9.38
C TRP A 92 -16.40 11.52 9.77
N PHE A 93 -17.70 11.77 9.91
CA PHE A 93 -18.23 13.10 10.19
C PHE A 93 -18.26 13.44 11.67
N TYR A 94 -18.48 12.47 12.56
CA TYR A 94 -18.62 12.74 13.99
C TYR A 94 -17.34 12.44 14.79
N LEU A 95 -16.76 11.25 14.63
CA LEU A 95 -15.62 10.82 15.46
C LEU A 95 -14.27 11.25 14.87
N ALA A 96 -14.10 11.10 13.56
CA ALA A 96 -12.85 11.42 12.86
C ALA A 96 -12.89 12.80 12.19
N HIS A 97 -13.72 13.74 12.67
CA HIS A 97 -13.91 15.03 12.01
C HIS A 97 -12.60 15.82 11.82
N SER A 98 -11.73 15.88 12.83
CA SER A 98 -10.44 16.57 12.75
C SER A 98 -9.51 15.93 11.71
N PHE A 99 -9.51 14.60 11.64
CA PHE A 99 -8.76 13.85 10.64
C PHE A 99 -9.33 14.09 9.23
N THR A 100 -10.65 13.98 9.07
CA THR A 100 -11.35 14.17 7.79
C THR A 100 -11.13 15.58 7.26
N SER A 101 -11.27 16.61 8.11
CA SER A 101 -11.06 18.01 7.71
C SER A 101 -9.60 18.28 7.36
N MET A 102 -8.65 17.75 8.12
CA MET A 102 -7.22 17.83 7.80
C MET A 102 -6.94 17.18 6.44
N VAL A 103 -7.38 15.94 6.23
CA VAL A 103 -7.17 15.21 4.97
C VAL A 103 -7.81 15.97 3.81
N LEU A 104 -9.06 16.40 3.92
CA LEU A 104 -9.72 17.14 2.86
C LEU A 104 -8.98 18.43 2.55
N LYS A 105 -8.66 19.25 3.55
CA LYS A 105 -7.93 20.51 3.36
C LYS A 105 -6.57 20.28 2.69
N THR A 106 -5.76 19.39 3.24
CA THR A 106 -4.45 19.05 2.69
C THR A 106 -4.54 18.52 1.26
N ARG A 107 -5.55 17.70 0.95
CA ARG A 107 -5.76 17.14 -0.39
C ARG A 107 -6.23 18.21 -1.38
N PHE A 108 -7.19 19.06 -1.01
CA PHE A 108 -7.64 20.18 -1.83
C PHE A 108 -6.50 21.16 -2.09
N ASP A 109 -5.76 21.57 -1.06
CA ASP A 109 -4.61 22.47 -1.18
C ASP A 109 -3.50 21.87 -2.08
N SER A 110 -3.30 20.55 -2.02
CA SER A 110 -2.33 19.85 -2.88
C SER A 110 -2.77 19.82 -4.34
N VAL A 111 -4.07 19.61 -4.61
CA VAL A 111 -4.61 19.57 -5.98
C VAL A 111 -4.60 20.95 -6.63
N THR A 112 -4.82 22.01 -5.85
CA THR A 112 -4.88 23.39 -6.37
C THR A 112 -3.50 24.02 -6.54
N ASN A 113 -2.56 23.75 -5.64
CA ASN A 113 -1.28 24.47 -5.60
C ASN A 113 -0.08 23.69 -6.17
N ILE A 114 -0.19 22.38 -6.36
CA ILE A 114 0.91 21.56 -6.88
C ILE A 114 0.61 21.20 -8.35
N PRO A 115 1.49 21.57 -9.31
CA PRO A 115 1.26 21.29 -10.71
C PRO A 115 1.15 19.78 -11.00
N VAL A 116 0.31 19.44 -11.96
CA VAL A 116 0.20 18.06 -12.45
C VAL A 116 1.51 17.66 -13.11
N ARG A 117 2.22 16.72 -12.49
CA ARG A 117 3.36 16.03 -13.09
C ARG A 117 2.89 14.66 -13.55
N ILE A 118 2.98 14.43 -14.85
CA ILE A 118 2.84 13.10 -15.44
C ILE A 118 4.24 12.52 -15.45
N GLU A 119 4.47 11.49 -14.64
CA GLU A 119 5.70 10.73 -14.76
C GLU A 119 5.61 9.87 -16.03
N GLY A 120 6.59 9.96 -16.92
CA GLY A 120 6.60 9.15 -18.14
C GLY A 120 6.68 7.68 -17.77
N SER A 121 5.64 6.90 -18.06
CA SER A 121 5.64 5.44 -17.84
C SER A 121 6.45 4.67 -18.89
N VAL A 122 6.61 5.25 -20.07
CA VAL A 122 7.40 4.69 -21.18
C VAL A 122 8.26 5.81 -21.76
N VAL A 123 9.57 5.66 -21.64
CA VAL A 123 10.53 6.53 -22.34
C VAL A 123 10.65 6.00 -23.78
N SER A 124 10.33 6.84 -24.77
CA SER A 124 10.48 6.51 -26.19
C SER A 124 11.90 5.99 -26.47
N GLY A 125 12.01 4.83 -27.13
CA GLY A 125 13.28 4.14 -27.41
C GLY A 125 13.69 3.06 -26.42
N ASN A 126 12.92 2.84 -25.34
CA ASN A 126 13.16 1.80 -24.33
C ASN A 126 11.96 0.84 -24.14
N GLU A 127 11.18 0.62 -25.19
CA GLU A 127 9.95 -0.19 -25.16
C GLU A 127 10.22 -1.64 -24.76
N TRP A 128 11.36 -2.20 -25.18
CA TRP A 128 11.80 -3.55 -24.81
C TRP A 128 12.09 -3.70 -23.32
N ILE A 129 12.70 -2.67 -22.71
CA ILE A 129 12.95 -2.64 -21.27
C ILE A 129 11.61 -2.57 -20.54
N PHE A 130 10.66 -1.78 -21.05
CA PHE A 130 9.31 -1.73 -20.49
C PHE A 130 8.61 -3.09 -20.52
N LEU A 131 8.63 -3.79 -21.66
CA LEU A 131 8.03 -5.13 -21.78
C LEU A 131 8.70 -6.15 -20.85
N SER A 132 10.04 -6.14 -20.78
CA SER A 132 10.82 -7.00 -19.89
C SER A 132 10.45 -6.76 -18.42
N ASN A 133 10.31 -5.49 -18.03
CA ASN A 133 9.97 -5.08 -16.66
C ASN A 133 8.50 -5.35 -16.28
N ASN A 134 7.63 -5.66 -17.25
CA ASN A 134 6.19 -5.91 -17.02
C ASN A 134 5.76 -7.30 -17.51
N ILE A 135 6.69 -8.24 -17.67
CA ILE A 135 6.37 -9.59 -18.14
C ILE A 135 5.43 -10.33 -17.16
N ASP A 136 5.56 -10.06 -15.86
CA ASP A 136 4.64 -10.54 -14.83
C ASP A 136 3.20 -10.07 -15.08
N THR A 137 3.04 -8.79 -15.42
CA THR A 137 1.77 -8.13 -15.71
C THR A 137 1.16 -8.67 -17.00
N ILE A 138 1.96 -8.98 -18.01
CA ILE A 138 1.48 -9.59 -19.27
C ILE A 138 0.90 -10.98 -19.01
N ILE A 139 1.64 -11.82 -18.27
CA ILE A 139 1.22 -13.20 -17.96
C ILE A 139 -0.06 -13.21 -17.12
N ILE A 140 -0.14 -12.37 -16.08
CA ILE A 140 -1.35 -12.32 -15.25
C ILE A 140 -2.54 -11.81 -16.07
N THR A 141 -2.35 -10.79 -16.91
CA THR A 141 -3.41 -10.26 -17.79
C THR A 141 -3.96 -11.32 -18.73
N PHE A 142 -3.08 -12.13 -19.33
CA PHE A 142 -3.49 -13.24 -20.19
C PHE A 142 -4.45 -14.20 -19.47
N PHE A 143 -4.10 -14.66 -18.26
CA PHE A 143 -4.99 -15.53 -17.50
C PHE A 143 -6.26 -14.84 -17.03
N ILE A 144 -6.19 -13.57 -16.62
CA ILE A 144 -7.38 -12.81 -16.19
C ILE A 144 -8.39 -12.68 -17.33
N VAL A 145 -7.95 -12.32 -18.54
CA VAL A 145 -8.85 -12.15 -19.70
C VAL A 145 -9.54 -13.46 -20.06
N ILE A 146 -8.79 -14.57 -20.11
CA ILE A 146 -9.38 -15.92 -20.31
C ILE A 146 -10.37 -16.23 -19.20
N GLY A 147 -10.00 -15.99 -17.95
CA GLY A 147 -10.82 -16.29 -16.79
C GLY A 147 -12.12 -15.50 -16.74
N ILE A 148 -12.08 -14.20 -17.05
CA ILE A 148 -13.29 -13.37 -17.14
C ILE A 148 -14.19 -13.90 -18.26
N GLY A 149 -13.67 -14.04 -19.48
CA GLY A 149 -14.44 -14.49 -20.63
C GLY A 149 -15.07 -15.87 -20.42
N ALA A 150 -14.27 -16.83 -19.95
CA ALA A 150 -14.72 -18.19 -19.67
C ALA A 150 -15.78 -18.26 -18.56
N THR A 151 -15.61 -17.47 -17.49
CA THR A 151 -16.55 -17.47 -16.36
C THR A 151 -17.89 -16.84 -16.76
N LEU A 152 -17.87 -15.72 -17.48
CA LEU A 152 -19.08 -15.09 -17.97
C LEU A 152 -19.82 -15.98 -18.99
N TRP A 153 -19.07 -16.66 -19.87
CA TRP A 153 -19.66 -17.55 -20.87
C TRP A 153 -20.26 -18.83 -20.26
N LYS A 154 -19.46 -19.58 -19.49
CA LYS A 154 -19.85 -20.92 -18.99
C LYS A 154 -20.65 -20.87 -17.70
N TYR A 155 -20.37 -19.88 -16.84
CA TYR A 155 -20.92 -19.79 -15.49
C TYR A 155 -21.75 -18.51 -15.27
N GLY A 156 -22.25 -17.89 -16.36
CA GLY A 156 -23.00 -16.63 -16.34
C GLY A 156 -24.18 -16.59 -15.37
N LYS A 157 -24.82 -17.74 -15.10
CA LYS A 157 -25.96 -17.88 -14.17
C LYS A 157 -25.56 -18.20 -12.72
N THR A 158 -24.27 -18.13 -12.40
CA THR A 158 -23.76 -18.36 -11.05
C THR A 158 -23.15 -17.09 -10.48
N TYR A 159 -22.97 -17.05 -9.17
CA TYR A 159 -22.38 -15.89 -8.52
C TYR A 159 -20.91 -15.62 -8.93
N SER A 160 -20.21 -16.65 -9.41
CA SER A 160 -18.88 -16.51 -10.03
C SER A 160 -18.86 -15.49 -11.17
N ALA A 161 -19.96 -15.35 -11.92
CA ALA A 161 -20.07 -14.35 -12.99
C ALA A 161 -20.09 -12.91 -12.45
N VAL A 162 -20.63 -12.69 -11.24
CA VAL A 162 -20.58 -11.38 -10.57
C VAL A 162 -19.13 -11.03 -10.22
N PHE A 163 -18.37 -11.98 -9.69
CA PHE A 163 -16.94 -11.79 -9.41
C PHE A 163 -16.16 -11.51 -10.70
N ALA A 164 -16.40 -12.28 -11.76
CA ALA A 164 -15.75 -12.05 -13.06
C ALA A 164 -16.12 -10.69 -13.68
N SER A 165 -17.37 -10.26 -13.56
CA SER A 165 -17.82 -8.93 -14.01
C SER A 165 -17.17 -7.81 -13.19
N ALA A 166 -17.03 -7.99 -11.87
CA ALA A 166 -16.35 -7.03 -11.01
C ALA A 166 -14.86 -6.94 -11.38
N SER A 167 -14.19 -8.08 -11.59
CA SER A 167 -12.81 -8.12 -12.08
C SER A 167 -12.64 -7.38 -13.40
N LEU A 168 -13.61 -7.44 -14.32
CA LEU A 168 -13.59 -6.69 -15.57
C LEU A 168 -13.62 -5.17 -15.32
N LEU A 169 -14.46 -4.70 -14.39
CA LEU A 169 -14.51 -3.28 -14.01
C LEU A 169 -13.24 -2.83 -13.29
N PHE A 170 -12.61 -3.72 -12.55
CA PHE A 170 -11.38 -3.43 -11.82
C PHE A 170 -10.11 -3.54 -12.68
N LEU A 171 -10.16 -4.25 -13.81
CA LEU A 171 -8.99 -4.49 -14.66
C LEU A 171 -8.28 -3.19 -15.09
N PRO A 172 -8.98 -2.13 -15.55
CA PRO A 172 -8.35 -0.86 -15.90
C PRO A 172 -7.73 -0.16 -14.70
N MET A 173 -8.12 -0.50 -13.47
CA MET A 173 -7.56 0.08 -12.24
C MET A 173 -6.38 -0.74 -11.72
N TYR A 174 -6.36 -2.05 -11.99
CA TYR A 174 -5.32 -2.97 -11.53
C TYR A 174 -4.09 -2.98 -12.45
N LEU A 175 -4.30 -2.93 -13.77
CA LEU A 175 -3.19 -2.93 -14.74
C LEU A 175 -2.55 -1.55 -14.88
N PRO A 176 -1.24 -1.47 -15.21
CA PRO A 176 -0.55 -0.22 -15.52
C PRO A 176 -1.33 0.62 -16.52
N ASN A 177 -1.70 1.84 -16.12
CA ASN A 177 -2.51 2.74 -16.92
C ASN A 177 -2.14 4.21 -16.65
N PRO A 178 -2.54 5.16 -17.50
CA PRO A 178 -2.19 6.58 -17.32
C PRO A 178 -2.70 7.21 -16.02
N LEU A 179 -3.74 6.68 -15.37
CA LEU A 179 -4.15 7.19 -14.06
C LEU A 179 -3.08 6.88 -13.00
N GLN A 180 -2.33 5.80 -13.18
CA GLN A 180 -1.26 5.38 -12.28
C GLN A 180 0.01 6.22 -12.42
N THR A 181 0.19 6.92 -13.55
CA THR A 181 1.34 7.82 -13.77
C THR A 181 1.13 9.21 -13.15
N LEU A 182 -0.10 9.51 -12.74
CA LEU A 182 -0.44 10.72 -12.01
C LEU A 182 -0.11 10.51 -10.53
N TRP A 183 0.86 11.27 -10.03
CA TRP A 183 1.26 11.23 -8.62
C TRP A 183 0.08 11.54 -7.69
N GLN A 184 -0.88 12.37 -8.11
CA GLN A 184 -2.10 12.66 -7.34
C GLN A 184 -2.93 11.39 -7.12
N THR A 185 -3.14 10.58 -8.15
CA THR A 185 -3.89 9.33 -8.04
C THR A 185 -3.18 8.37 -7.09
N MET A 186 -1.88 8.18 -7.28
CA MET A 186 -1.11 7.21 -6.49
C MET A 186 -0.89 7.62 -5.04
N THR A 187 -0.60 8.89 -4.80
CA THR A 187 -0.19 9.40 -3.47
C THR A 187 -1.36 10.02 -2.72
N LEU A 188 -2.18 10.85 -3.38
CA LEU A 188 -3.31 11.52 -2.72
C LEU A 188 -4.47 10.55 -2.52
N PHE A 189 -4.90 9.85 -3.57
CA PHE A 189 -5.99 8.87 -3.50
C PHE A 189 -5.54 7.47 -3.05
N CYS A 190 -4.23 7.28 -2.81
CA CYS A 190 -3.65 6.03 -2.33
C CYS A 190 -4.08 4.83 -3.19
N PHE A 191 -4.03 4.98 -4.52
CA PHE A 191 -4.50 3.96 -5.46
C PHE A 191 -3.76 2.62 -5.32
N ASN A 192 -2.53 2.66 -4.82
CA ASN A 192 -1.78 1.46 -4.40
C ASN A 192 -2.55 0.58 -3.39
N ARG A 193 -3.33 1.16 -2.48
CA ARG A 193 -4.18 0.42 -1.53
C ARG A 193 -5.44 -0.12 -2.19
N PHE A 194 -5.97 0.60 -3.17
CA PHE A 194 -7.11 0.15 -3.96
C PHE A 194 -6.76 -1.12 -4.74
N MET A 195 -5.58 -1.16 -5.37
CA MET A 195 -5.07 -2.37 -6.05
C MET A 195 -5.00 -3.58 -5.13
N LEU A 196 -4.56 -3.40 -3.87
CA LEU A 196 -4.55 -4.46 -2.87
C LEU A 196 -5.96 -4.99 -2.57
N LEU A 197 -6.92 -4.10 -2.33
CA LEU A 197 -8.30 -4.49 -2.01
C LEU A 197 -9.02 -5.19 -3.18
N VAL A 198 -8.66 -4.85 -4.42
CA VAL A 198 -9.19 -5.45 -5.64
C VAL A 198 -8.54 -6.81 -5.96
N SER A 199 -7.33 -7.07 -5.47
CA SER A 199 -6.56 -8.29 -5.76
C SER A 199 -7.32 -9.62 -5.61
N PRO A 200 -8.28 -9.82 -4.69
CA PRO A 200 -8.99 -11.09 -4.57
C PRO A 200 -9.87 -11.40 -5.79
N PHE A 201 -10.46 -10.37 -6.42
CA PHE A 201 -11.27 -10.52 -7.63
C PHE A 201 -10.37 -10.89 -8.82
N ILE A 202 -9.23 -10.20 -8.93
CA ILE A 202 -8.24 -10.46 -9.96
C ILE A 202 -7.65 -11.87 -9.82
N ALA A 203 -7.30 -12.28 -8.60
CA ALA A 203 -6.82 -13.62 -8.31
C ALA A 203 -7.85 -14.70 -8.63
N PHE A 204 -9.13 -14.46 -8.32
CA PHE A 204 -10.24 -15.35 -8.70
C PHE A 204 -10.32 -15.52 -10.23
N SER A 205 -10.29 -14.42 -10.97
CA SER A 205 -10.31 -14.47 -12.44
C SER A 205 -9.07 -15.15 -13.02
N MET A 206 -7.88 -14.86 -12.50
CA MET A 206 -6.63 -15.53 -12.89
C MET A 206 -6.73 -17.05 -12.68
N ALA A 207 -7.16 -17.49 -11.49
CA ALA A 207 -7.31 -18.91 -11.17
C ALA A 207 -8.32 -19.60 -12.10
N SER A 208 -9.46 -18.96 -12.37
CA SER A 208 -10.43 -19.46 -13.36
C SER A 208 -9.82 -19.59 -14.76
N GLY A 209 -9.00 -18.61 -15.17
CA GLY A 209 -8.31 -18.63 -16.46
C GLY A 209 -7.34 -19.79 -16.60
N VAL A 210 -6.54 -20.06 -15.55
CA VAL A 210 -5.63 -21.22 -15.50
C VAL A 210 -6.40 -22.53 -15.62
N LEU A 211 -7.47 -22.70 -14.83
CA LEU A 211 -8.30 -23.91 -14.85
C LEU A 211 -8.99 -24.11 -16.20
N PHE A 212 -9.49 -23.03 -16.81
CA PHE A 212 -10.14 -23.09 -18.10
C PHE A 212 -9.16 -23.42 -19.22
N LEU A 213 -7.97 -22.79 -19.25
CA LEU A 213 -6.92 -23.11 -20.21
C LEU A 213 -6.51 -24.58 -20.11
N TYR A 214 -6.32 -25.09 -18.89
CA TYR A 214 -6.01 -26.49 -18.66
C TYR A 214 -7.10 -27.41 -19.22
N GLY A 215 -8.36 -27.14 -18.89
CA GLY A 215 -9.51 -27.91 -19.39
C GLY A 215 -9.65 -27.85 -20.91
N PHE A 216 -9.47 -26.67 -21.51
CA PHE A 216 -9.54 -26.46 -22.95
C PHE A 216 -8.48 -27.25 -23.71
N LEU A 217 -7.22 -27.21 -23.26
CA LEU A 217 -6.13 -27.95 -23.88
C LEU A 217 -6.27 -29.48 -23.71
N ARG A 218 -6.84 -29.93 -22.58
CA ARG A 218 -7.17 -31.35 -22.38
C ARG A 218 -8.22 -31.82 -23.38
N ILE A 219 -9.26 -31.02 -23.64
CA ILE A 219 -10.30 -31.32 -24.65
C ILE A 219 -9.67 -31.39 -26.05
N ARG A 220 -8.63 -30.61 -26.33
CA ARG A 220 -7.85 -30.66 -27.57
C ARG A 220 -6.82 -31.80 -27.61
N HIS A 221 -6.94 -32.80 -26.74
CA HIS A 221 -6.08 -33.98 -26.67
C HIS A 221 -4.59 -33.71 -26.40
N VAL A 222 -4.24 -32.54 -25.86
CA VAL A 222 -2.88 -32.28 -25.39
C VAL A 222 -2.64 -33.09 -24.11
N LYS A 223 -1.50 -33.80 -24.03
CA LYS A 223 -1.14 -34.60 -22.85
C LYS A 223 -1.06 -33.72 -21.59
N SER A 224 -1.68 -34.15 -20.50
CA SER A 224 -1.76 -33.41 -19.22
C SER A 224 -0.40 -32.91 -18.71
N LEU A 225 0.66 -33.70 -18.92
CA LEU A 225 2.03 -33.33 -18.54
C LEU A 225 2.51 -32.06 -19.26
N HIS A 226 2.25 -31.94 -20.56
CA HIS A 226 2.70 -30.78 -21.36
C HIS A 226 1.93 -29.51 -20.96
N ILE A 227 0.63 -29.64 -20.71
CA ILE A 227 -0.21 -28.54 -20.22
C ILE A 227 0.31 -28.06 -18.85
N SER A 228 0.57 -29.00 -17.94
CA SER A 228 1.03 -28.69 -16.58
C SER A 228 2.42 -28.04 -16.60
N LEU A 229 3.32 -28.51 -17.47
CA LEU A 229 4.63 -27.89 -17.68
C LEU A 229 4.50 -26.47 -18.23
N LEU A 230 3.65 -26.24 -19.23
CA LEU A 230 3.40 -24.90 -19.78
C LEU A 230 2.87 -23.93 -18.72
N ILE A 231 1.83 -24.34 -17.99
CA ILE A 231 1.25 -23.51 -16.92
C ILE A 231 2.28 -23.24 -15.82
N SER A 232 3.02 -24.27 -15.40
CA SER A 232 4.06 -24.13 -14.37
C SER A 232 5.17 -23.19 -14.84
N ALA A 233 5.62 -23.29 -16.09
CA ALA A 233 6.62 -22.39 -16.65
C ALA A 233 6.14 -20.94 -16.67
N LEU A 234 4.90 -20.69 -17.12
CA LEU A 234 4.31 -19.34 -17.11
C LEU A 234 4.18 -18.79 -15.68
N LEU A 235 3.74 -19.60 -14.72
CA LEU A 235 3.66 -19.20 -13.32
C LEU A 235 5.04 -18.94 -12.71
N MET A 236 6.05 -19.73 -13.06
CA MET A 236 7.42 -19.49 -12.61
C MET A 236 7.99 -18.20 -13.18
N ILE A 237 7.78 -17.91 -14.47
CA ILE A 237 8.19 -16.63 -15.07
C ILE A 237 7.49 -15.46 -14.36
N PHE A 238 6.19 -15.58 -14.11
CA PHE A 238 5.43 -14.59 -13.35
C PHE A 238 6.01 -14.36 -11.94
N ILE A 239 6.23 -15.43 -11.16
CA ILE A 239 6.73 -15.33 -9.79
C ILE A 239 8.13 -14.73 -9.76
N VAL A 240 9.06 -15.26 -10.58
CA VAL A 240 10.45 -14.81 -10.60
C VAL A 240 10.54 -13.35 -11.06
N SER A 241 9.84 -12.98 -12.13
CA SER A 241 9.81 -11.60 -12.60
C SER A 241 9.25 -10.66 -11.53
N SER A 242 8.12 -11.02 -10.93
CA SER A 242 7.50 -10.18 -9.89
C SER A 242 8.41 -10.02 -8.67
N LEU A 243 9.12 -11.06 -8.26
CA LEU A 243 10.13 -10.98 -7.19
C LEU A 243 11.30 -10.08 -7.57
N MET A 244 11.79 -10.14 -8.82
CA MET A 244 12.91 -9.29 -9.25
C MET A 244 12.52 -7.80 -9.34
N VAL A 245 11.32 -7.50 -9.82
CA VAL A 245 10.87 -6.12 -10.08
C VAL A 245 10.30 -5.45 -8.84
N ASN A 246 9.54 -6.19 -8.02
CA ASN A 246 8.77 -5.64 -6.90
C ASN A 246 9.38 -5.90 -5.52
N ASN A 247 10.46 -6.68 -5.40
CA ASN A 247 11.12 -6.89 -4.12
C ASN A 247 12.12 -5.76 -3.83
N PRO A 248 11.90 -4.91 -2.81
CA PRO A 248 12.81 -3.82 -2.45
C PRO A 248 14.17 -4.31 -1.93
N GLU A 249 14.28 -5.59 -1.52
CA GLU A 249 15.56 -6.20 -1.10
C GLU A 249 16.41 -6.61 -2.31
N VAL A 250 15.76 -7.00 -3.41
CA VAL A 250 16.44 -7.39 -4.66
C VAL A 250 16.73 -6.17 -5.52
N ARG A 251 15.85 -5.15 -5.47
CA ARG A 251 16.00 -3.92 -6.25
C ARG A 251 16.98 -2.97 -5.56
N SER A 252 18.17 -2.84 -6.13
CA SER A 252 19.28 -2.02 -5.60
C SER A 252 18.98 -0.51 -5.53
N THR A 253 17.97 -0.03 -6.26
CA THR A 253 17.69 1.40 -6.46
C THR A 253 16.62 2.01 -5.55
N ASP A 254 15.90 1.21 -4.76
CA ASP A 254 14.82 1.73 -3.90
C ASP A 254 15.34 2.21 -2.55
N ASP A 255 14.81 3.35 -2.09
CA ASP A 255 14.98 3.92 -0.75
C ASP A 255 14.87 2.82 0.32
N ARG A 256 15.86 2.75 1.20
CA ARG A 256 15.91 1.74 2.26
C ARG A 256 14.78 1.98 3.27
N ARG A 257 13.74 1.13 3.22
CA ARG A 257 12.55 1.26 4.07
C ARG A 257 12.66 0.60 5.45
N TYR A 258 13.71 -0.18 5.67
CA TYR A 258 13.90 -0.99 6.88
C TYR A 258 15.29 -0.76 7.49
N PHE A 259 15.32 -0.76 8.82
CA PHE A 259 16.56 -0.61 9.58
C PHE A 259 17.27 -1.94 9.77
N THR A 260 18.60 -1.91 9.79
CA THR A 260 19.40 -3.09 10.15
C THR A 260 19.43 -3.21 11.67
N TYR A 261 19.86 -4.37 12.14
CA TYR A 261 20.05 -4.60 13.57
C TYR A 261 20.97 -3.54 14.20
N GLU A 262 22.08 -3.19 13.54
CA GLU A 262 23.04 -2.22 14.09
C GLU A 262 22.49 -0.79 14.16
N GLU A 263 21.62 -0.40 13.23
CA GLU A 263 20.92 0.88 13.29
C GLU A 263 19.90 0.90 14.44
N LEU A 264 19.19 -0.21 14.64
CA LEU A 264 18.27 -0.36 15.78
C LEU A 264 19.01 -0.29 17.12
N THR A 265 20.22 -0.84 17.22
CA THR A 265 21.08 -0.66 18.40
C THR A 265 21.47 0.81 18.61
N GLY A 266 21.74 1.55 17.53
CA GLY A 266 21.95 3.00 17.61
C GLY A 266 20.70 3.76 18.07
N PHE A 267 19.51 3.31 17.67
CA PHE A 267 18.25 3.90 18.12
C PHE A 267 17.91 3.55 19.56
N GLU A 268 18.31 2.37 20.04
CA GLU A 268 18.21 1.99 21.45
C GLU A 268 19.01 2.91 22.35
N TYR A 269 20.17 3.41 21.89
CA TYR A 269 20.89 4.47 22.62
C TYR A 269 20.02 5.72 22.82
N VAL A 270 19.31 6.17 21.78
CA VAL A 270 18.39 7.33 21.87
C VAL A 270 17.30 7.06 22.90
N LEU A 271 16.64 5.90 22.82
CA LEU A 271 15.55 5.54 23.73
C LEU A 271 15.98 5.50 25.20
N ASN A 272 17.23 5.09 25.46
CA ASN A 272 17.74 4.90 26.82
C ASN A 272 18.44 6.15 27.41
N HIS A 273 19.03 7.02 26.57
CA HIS A 273 19.91 8.10 27.04
C HIS A 273 19.43 9.50 26.66
N VAL A 274 18.55 9.65 25.66
CA VAL A 274 18.02 10.96 25.29
C VAL A 274 16.75 11.23 26.11
N PRO A 275 16.70 12.34 26.88
CA PRO A 275 15.56 12.65 27.73
C PRO A 275 14.24 12.75 26.95
N SER A 276 13.17 12.20 27.51
CA SER A 276 11.82 12.38 26.98
C SER A 276 11.46 13.87 26.86
N GLY A 277 10.78 14.24 25.77
CA GLY A 277 10.43 15.61 25.42
C GLY A 277 11.47 16.35 24.60
N SER A 278 12.63 15.73 24.35
CA SER A 278 13.67 16.32 23.49
C SER A 278 13.21 16.44 22.03
N ASN A 279 13.76 17.42 21.32
CA ASN A 279 13.63 17.54 19.87
C ASN A 279 14.62 16.59 19.19
N LEU A 280 14.14 15.79 18.24
CA LEU A 280 14.96 14.88 17.43
C LEU A 280 14.90 15.29 15.96
N TYR A 281 16.04 15.41 15.30
CA TYR A 281 16.14 15.73 13.87
C TYR A 281 16.87 14.61 13.14
N SER A 282 16.26 14.06 12.09
CA SER A 282 16.84 12.92 11.37
C SER A 282 16.35 12.85 9.92
N ASP A 283 16.72 11.80 9.19
CA ASP A 283 16.09 11.47 7.92
C ASP A 283 14.61 11.07 8.10
N TYR A 284 13.87 11.02 7.00
CA TYR A 284 12.44 10.72 6.97
C TYR A 284 12.09 9.39 7.66
N PHE A 285 12.90 8.35 7.49
CA PHE A 285 12.60 7.04 8.05
C PHE A 285 12.87 7.02 9.56
N ALA A 286 14.03 7.53 10.00
CA ALA A 286 14.36 7.63 11.42
C ALA A 286 13.34 8.51 12.17
N LYS A 287 12.91 9.64 11.58
CA LYS A 287 11.84 10.49 12.13
C LYS A 287 10.56 9.69 12.39
N ARG A 288 10.19 8.78 11.48
CA ARG A 288 9.00 7.94 11.62
C ARG A 288 9.15 6.83 12.64
N TYR A 289 10.38 6.43 12.96
CA TYR A 289 10.65 5.51 14.06
C TYR A 289 10.34 6.20 15.39
N PHE A 290 10.84 7.42 15.59
CA PHE A 290 10.64 8.20 16.81
C PHE A 290 9.34 9.04 16.79
N CYS A 291 8.23 8.52 16.27
CA CYS A 291 6.97 9.26 16.17
C CYS A 291 6.12 9.23 17.46
N TYR A 292 6.73 8.93 18.61
CA TYR A 292 6.06 8.79 19.89
C TYR A 292 5.75 10.18 20.47
N THR A 293 4.47 10.52 20.54
CA THR A 293 4.00 11.78 21.14
C THR A 293 3.61 11.57 22.60
N LYS A 294 3.82 12.60 23.43
CA LYS A 294 3.40 12.58 24.84
C LYS A 294 1.88 12.34 24.94
N PHE A 295 1.49 11.49 25.88
CA PHE A 295 0.12 11.29 26.36
C PHE A 295 0.13 11.20 27.90
N ASP A 296 -1.04 11.29 28.53
CA ASP A 296 -1.16 11.56 29.98
C ASP A 296 -0.39 10.55 30.86
N GLU A 297 -0.39 9.26 30.50
CA GLU A 297 0.29 8.20 31.24
C GLU A 297 1.72 7.90 30.75
N SER A 298 2.29 8.70 29.83
CA SER A 298 3.64 8.44 29.28
C SER A 298 4.72 8.40 30.36
N ASP A 299 4.68 9.35 31.29
CA ASP A 299 5.68 9.48 32.35
C ASP A 299 5.56 8.34 33.38
N GLU A 300 4.33 7.97 33.77
CA GLU A 300 4.06 6.87 34.71
C GLU A 300 4.47 5.51 34.16
N LEU A 301 4.27 5.29 32.85
CA LEU A 301 4.65 4.06 32.17
C LEU A 301 6.13 4.01 31.76
N GLY A 302 6.88 5.09 31.98
CA GLY A 302 8.28 5.19 31.55
C GLY A 302 8.45 5.13 30.03
N LEU A 303 7.45 5.58 29.27
CA LEU A 303 7.46 5.50 27.81
C LEU A 303 8.14 6.75 27.20
N PRO A 304 9.13 6.56 26.31
CA PRO A 304 9.82 7.69 25.70
C PRO A 304 8.90 8.43 24.72
N TYR A 305 8.98 9.75 24.72
CA TYR A 305 8.28 10.61 23.77
C TYR A 305 9.21 11.72 23.27
N TYR A 306 9.04 12.13 22.00
CA TYR A 306 9.93 13.08 21.35
C TYR A 306 9.19 13.98 20.37
N THR A 307 9.74 15.18 20.14
CA THR A 307 9.33 16.05 19.04
C THR A 307 10.23 15.78 17.85
N SER A 308 9.80 14.88 16.96
CA SER A 308 10.62 14.41 15.84
C SER A 308 10.40 15.21 14.55
N GLY A 309 11.46 15.88 14.09
CA GLY A 309 11.57 16.63 12.84
C GLY A 309 12.44 15.93 11.79
N ALA A 310 12.31 16.36 10.54
CA ALA A 310 13.23 15.97 9.46
C ALA A 310 14.32 17.03 9.32
N ILE A 311 15.54 16.65 8.94
CA ILE A 311 16.60 17.60 8.58
C ILE A 311 16.30 18.15 7.18
N THR A 312 15.52 19.22 7.09
CA THR A 312 15.00 19.72 5.80
C THR A 312 16.00 20.54 5.00
N SER A 313 17.04 21.08 5.64
CA SER A 313 18.14 21.80 5.01
C SER A 313 19.40 21.74 5.87
N MET A 314 20.54 22.11 5.31
CA MET A 314 21.79 22.21 6.09
C MET A 314 21.75 23.36 7.10
N ASP A 315 20.99 24.42 6.79
CA ASP A 315 20.76 25.55 7.70
C ASP A 315 19.88 25.13 8.90
N THR A 316 19.18 24.00 8.79
CA THR A 316 18.38 23.46 9.90
C THR A 316 19.28 23.08 11.08
N VAL A 317 20.51 22.63 10.82
CA VAL A 317 21.46 22.16 11.84
C VAL A 317 21.99 23.29 12.72
N SER A 318 22.19 24.48 12.15
CA SER A 318 22.71 25.65 12.88
C SER A 318 21.63 26.39 13.67
N VAL A 319 20.36 26.26 13.27
CA VAL A 319 19.24 27.01 13.85
C VAL A 319 18.49 26.23 14.94
N HIS A 320 18.55 24.90 14.93
CA HIS A 320 17.74 24.08 15.83
C HIS A 320 18.56 23.47 16.97
N ASP A 321 18.01 23.59 18.18
CA ASP A 321 18.47 22.93 19.38
C ASP A 321 17.76 21.58 19.57
N GLY A 322 18.54 20.55 19.86
CA GLY A 322 18.07 19.18 20.00
C GLY A 322 19.09 18.16 19.56
N TYR A 323 18.66 16.91 19.44
CA TYR A 323 19.53 15.82 19.02
C TYR A 323 19.37 15.57 17.52
N PHE A 324 20.50 15.36 16.85
CA PHE A 324 20.54 15.02 15.43
C PHE A 324 20.99 13.57 15.27
N ILE A 325 20.18 12.76 14.59
CA ILE A 325 20.45 11.35 14.34
C ILE A 325 20.79 11.20 12.86
N LEU A 326 22.01 10.76 12.58
CA LEU A 326 22.53 10.59 11.23
C LEU A 326 22.80 9.11 10.95
N ASN A 327 22.13 8.56 9.95
CA ASN A 327 22.31 7.18 9.54
C ASN A 327 23.42 7.07 8.48
N ASN A 328 24.66 6.91 8.95
CA ASN A 328 25.87 6.89 8.13
C ASN A 328 25.88 5.72 7.13
N LYS A 329 25.47 4.53 7.57
CA LYS A 329 25.49 3.33 6.72
C LYS A 329 24.42 3.44 5.64
N ALA A 330 23.21 3.87 5.98
CA ALA A 330 22.16 4.11 4.99
C ALA A 330 22.58 5.14 3.92
N PHE A 331 23.25 6.24 4.34
CA PHE A 331 23.84 7.18 3.38
C PHE A 331 24.82 6.50 2.43
N SER A 332 25.79 5.76 2.97
CA SER A 332 26.84 5.13 2.16
C SER A 332 26.30 4.09 1.16
N GLU A 333 25.27 3.35 1.54
CA GLU A 333 24.69 2.30 0.69
C GLU A 333 23.78 2.89 -0.39
N LYS A 334 22.88 3.81 -0.01
CA LYS A 334 21.78 4.24 -0.89
C LYS A 334 21.53 5.75 -0.89
N GLY A 335 21.86 6.45 0.20
CA GLY A 335 21.57 7.88 0.38
C GLY A 335 20.58 8.11 1.52
N LEU A 336 20.21 9.37 1.76
CA LEU A 336 19.27 9.76 2.81
C LEU A 336 18.12 10.58 2.25
N ASN A 337 16.90 10.17 2.60
CA ASN A 337 15.72 10.97 2.36
C ASN A 337 15.55 11.97 3.50
N LEU A 338 16.10 13.18 3.31
CA LEU A 338 16.05 14.29 4.26
C LEU A 338 14.74 15.10 4.12
N GLY A 339 13.90 14.71 3.17
CA GLY A 339 12.61 15.29 2.85
C GLY A 339 11.47 14.95 3.81
N GLY A 340 10.49 15.85 3.91
CA GLY A 340 9.18 15.51 4.45
C GLY A 340 8.26 14.94 3.37
N ILE A 341 6.99 14.68 3.70
CA ILE A 341 5.97 14.18 2.74
C ILE A 341 5.80 15.11 1.51
N TYR A 342 6.21 16.38 1.62
CA TYR A 342 6.02 17.42 0.59
C TYR A 342 7.32 17.99 0.00
N SER A 343 8.48 17.52 0.43
CA SER A 343 9.78 17.95 -0.11
C SER A 343 10.62 16.73 -0.44
N ASN A 344 10.96 16.53 -1.71
CA ASN A 344 11.86 15.44 -2.12
C ASN A 344 13.32 15.88 -1.94
N PHE A 345 13.71 16.29 -0.74
CA PHE A 345 15.13 16.57 -0.46
C PHE A 345 15.85 15.24 -0.23
N TYR A 346 16.39 14.68 -1.30
CA TYR A 346 17.13 13.43 -1.28
C TYR A 346 18.63 13.70 -1.40
N LEU A 347 19.39 13.25 -0.41
CA LEU A 347 20.84 13.29 -0.43
C LEU A 347 21.35 11.95 -0.95
N ALA A 348 21.69 11.89 -2.24
CA ALA A 348 22.17 10.67 -2.86
C ALA A 348 23.55 10.25 -2.32
N ASN A 349 23.83 8.94 -2.29
CA ASN A 349 25.10 8.40 -1.81
C ASN A 349 26.34 8.93 -2.56
N TYR A 350 26.18 9.32 -3.83
CA TYR A 350 27.23 9.95 -4.63
C TYR A 350 27.36 11.46 -4.42
N ASP A 351 26.42 12.12 -3.74
CA ASP A 351 26.53 13.55 -3.37
C ASP A 351 27.41 13.73 -2.12
N LEU A 352 28.70 13.41 -2.30
CA LEU A 352 29.71 13.56 -1.25
C LEU A 352 29.86 15.01 -0.80
N LYS A 353 29.62 15.98 -1.69
CA LYS A 353 29.70 17.41 -1.33
C LYS A 353 28.61 17.77 -0.35
N GLY A 354 27.37 17.35 -0.61
CA GLY A 354 26.25 17.57 0.29
C GLY A 354 26.45 16.86 1.63
N TRP A 355 26.89 15.60 1.59
CA TRP A 355 27.21 14.82 2.79
C TRP A 355 28.30 15.46 3.64
N ASN A 356 29.43 15.84 3.03
CA ASN A 356 30.54 16.44 3.75
C ASN A 356 30.15 17.77 4.39
N LYS A 357 29.30 18.57 3.72
CA LYS A 357 28.79 19.81 4.30
C LYS A 357 27.88 19.53 5.50
N LEU A 358 26.92 18.60 5.38
CA LEU A 358 26.05 18.20 6.49
C LEU A 358 26.85 17.67 7.69
N ASN A 359 27.79 16.77 7.42
CA ASN A 359 28.65 16.19 8.46
C ASN A 359 29.54 17.27 9.11
N SER A 360 30.06 18.22 8.33
CA SER A 360 30.83 19.36 8.86
C SER A 360 30.01 20.22 9.82
N GLU A 361 28.77 20.56 9.46
CA GLU A 361 27.88 21.32 10.35
C GLU A 361 27.52 20.53 11.62
N LEU A 362 27.25 19.23 11.50
CA LEU A 362 26.97 18.37 12.65
C LEU A 362 28.20 18.16 13.54
N ASN A 363 29.41 18.13 12.99
CA ASN A 363 30.64 18.02 13.79
C ASN A 363 30.95 19.30 14.60
N LYS A 364 30.25 20.42 14.35
CA LYS A 364 30.30 21.60 15.25
C LYS A 364 29.50 21.37 16.54
N LYS A 365 28.63 20.36 16.56
CA LYS A 365 27.85 19.93 17.73
C LYS A 365 28.55 18.82 18.49
N ASN A 366 28.11 18.56 19.71
CA ASN A 366 28.70 17.52 20.55
C ASN A 366 28.25 16.16 20.07
N LYS A 367 29.19 15.31 19.61
CA LYS A 367 28.88 13.93 19.26
C LYS A 367 28.71 13.11 20.54
N VAL A 368 27.48 12.68 20.81
CA VAL A 368 27.12 11.94 22.04
C VAL A 368 27.09 10.43 21.85
N TYR A 369 26.99 9.96 20.60
CA TYR A 369 27.08 8.54 20.27
C TYR A 369 27.64 8.34 18.86
N TYR A 370 28.40 7.27 18.68
CA TYR A 370 28.97 6.91 17.40
C TYR A 370 29.04 5.40 17.23
N SER A 371 28.59 4.96 16.06
CA SER A 371 28.83 3.64 15.50
C SER A 371 29.09 3.77 14.01
N SER A 372 29.59 2.70 13.38
CA SER A 372 29.72 2.65 11.92
C SER A 372 28.39 2.89 11.18
N CYS A 373 27.25 2.66 11.85
CA CYS A 373 25.93 2.75 11.25
C CYS A 373 25.22 4.08 11.57
N VAL A 374 25.25 4.52 12.82
CA VAL A 374 24.52 5.70 13.30
C VAL A 374 25.45 6.62 14.11
N SER A 375 25.35 7.92 13.87
CA SER A 375 25.94 8.99 14.69
C SER A 375 24.84 9.82 15.33
N ILE A 376 25.03 10.25 16.59
CA ILE A 376 24.10 11.14 17.30
C ILE A 376 24.86 12.37 17.81
N PHE A 377 24.31 13.54 17.55
CA PHE A 377 24.89 14.84 17.92
C PHE A 377 23.89 15.65 18.76
N GLN A 378 24.40 16.56 19.60
CA GLN A 378 23.63 17.50 20.42
C GLN A 378 24.12 18.93 20.20
#